data_AF-G5BTY0-F1
#
_entry.id   AF-G5BTY0-F1
#
_cell.length_a   1.000
_cell.length_b   1.000
_cell.length_c   1.000
_cell.angle_alpha   90.00
_cell.angle_beta   90.00
_cell.angle_gamma   90.00
#
_symmetry.space_group_name_H-M   'P 1'
#
loop_
_entity.id
_entity.type
_entity.pdbx_description
1 polymer ?
#
loop_
_entity_poly.entity_id
_entity_poly.type
_entity_poly.pdbx_seq_one_letter_code
_entity_poly.pdbx_strand_id
1 'polypeptide(L)'
;VRIYCSLEWLVVSVSPHRYSRSNPYMFADELALGQSCLATEIQTYVYRFVYLVSACGIRTQVISENVLLIQTELYYTPRDGHSNPEKAFLTCITSQKSVWITPVSTEDDIKLKTSHFMSDFQTTPEELGLLHSS
;
A
#
# COMPACT_ATOMS: atom_id res chain seq x y z
N VAL A 1 4.92 -18.60 0.65
CA VAL A 1 5.00 -17.16 1.00
C VAL A 1 3.89 -16.43 0.27
N ARG A 2 3.24 -15.46 0.89
CA ARG A 2 2.26 -14.56 0.26
C ARG A 2 2.71 -13.11 0.45
N ILE A 3 2.55 -12.28 -0.57
CA ILE A 3 2.90 -10.86 -0.54
C ILE A 3 1.69 -10.03 -0.93
N TYR A 4 1.46 -8.94 -0.19
CA TYR A 4 0.47 -7.92 -0.47
C TYR A 4 1.16 -6.55 -0.39
N CYS A 5 0.84 -5.65 -1.30
CA CYS A 5 1.44 -4.33 -1.34
C CYS A 5 0.42 -3.23 -1.67
N SER A 6 0.57 -2.10 -1.00
CA SER A 6 -0.07 -0.83 -1.32
C SER A 6 1.02 0.22 -1.60
N LEU A 7 0.61 1.46 -1.84
CA LEU A 7 1.55 2.55 -2.08
C LEU A 7 2.49 2.81 -0.90
N GLU A 8 2.03 2.54 0.33
CA GLU A 8 2.78 2.86 1.55
C GLU A 8 3.25 1.61 2.30
N TRP A 9 2.53 0.49 2.18
CA TRP A 9 2.73 -0.68 3.02
C TRP A 9 3.03 -1.93 2.21
N LEU A 10 3.91 -2.76 2.73
CA LEU A 10 4.21 -4.10 2.26
C LEU A 10 3.94 -5.09 3.39
N VAL A 11 3.17 -6.13 3.06
CA VAL A 11 2.83 -7.23 3.96
C VAL A 11 3.30 -8.54 3.36
N VAL A 12 4.23 -9.21 4.03
CA VAL A 12 4.69 -10.56 3.66
C VAL A 12 4.25 -11.54 4.72
N SER A 13 3.47 -12.55 4.30
CA SER A 13 3.01 -13.64 5.16
C SER A 13 3.74 -14.93 4.81
N VAL A 14 4.33 -15.54 5.82
CA VAL A 14 5.14 -16.75 5.69
C VAL A 14 4.55 -17.84 6.58
N SER A 15 4.30 -19.02 6.01
CA SER A 15 3.95 -20.20 6.80
C SER A 15 5.21 -20.76 7.43
N PRO A 16 5.24 -21.09 8.73
CA PRO A 16 6.41 -21.65 9.40
C PRO A 16 6.71 -23.08 8.97
N HIS A 17 5.81 -23.73 8.21
CA HIS A 17 5.99 -25.12 7.81
C HIS A 17 7.05 -25.26 6.71
N ARG A 18 7.96 -26.22 6.88
CA ARG A 18 9.01 -26.58 5.93
C ARG A 18 8.87 -28.03 5.45
N TYR A 19 9.30 -28.29 4.22
CA TYR A 19 9.37 -29.62 3.63
C TYR A 19 10.58 -30.45 4.15
N SER A 20 11.03 -30.21 5.38
CA SER A 20 12.10 -31.00 6.00
C SER A 20 11.50 -32.02 6.96
N ARG A 21 11.99 -33.27 6.87
CA ARG A 21 11.51 -34.38 7.69
C ARG A 21 12.04 -34.31 9.13
N SER A 22 13.20 -33.69 9.36
CA SER A 22 13.86 -33.59 10.67
C SER A 22 13.48 -32.32 11.44
N ASN A 23 13.28 -31.20 10.73
CA ASN A 23 12.87 -29.93 11.31
C ASN A 23 11.73 -29.30 10.48
N PRO A 24 10.47 -29.71 10.71
CA PRO A 24 9.34 -29.33 9.87
C PRO A 24 8.87 -27.89 10.10
N TYR A 25 9.50 -27.17 11.01
CA TYR A 25 9.16 -25.79 11.33
C TYR A 25 10.39 -24.89 11.23
N MET A 26 10.15 -23.61 10.97
CA MET A 26 11.15 -22.56 11.10
C MET A 26 10.71 -21.58 12.16
N PHE A 27 11.68 -21.05 12.89
CA PHE A 27 11.44 -20.02 13.89
C PHE A 27 11.39 -18.64 13.22
N ALA A 28 10.64 -17.72 13.83
CA ALA A 28 10.45 -16.39 13.26
C ALA A 28 11.76 -15.58 13.17
N ASP A 29 12.71 -15.80 14.08
CA ASP A 29 14.02 -15.15 14.11
C ASP A 29 15.03 -15.74 13.11
N GLU A 30 14.71 -16.90 12.53
CA GLU A 30 15.47 -17.43 11.40
C GLU A 30 15.11 -16.72 10.09
N LEU A 31 14.07 -15.88 10.10
CA LEU A 31 13.61 -15.15 8.94
C LEU A 31 13.89 -13.66 9.07
N ALA A 32 14.33 -13.06 7.97
CA ALA A 32 14.50 -11.63 7.90
C ALA A 32 14.12 -11.07 6.52
N LEU A 33 13.50 -9.89 6.49
CA LEU A 33 13.10 -9.19 5.27
C LEU A 33 14.14 -8.12 4.91
N GLY A 34 14.57 -8.11 3.65
CA GLY A 34 15.47 -7.10 3.09
C GLY A 34 16.72 -6.90 3.95
N GLN A 35 16.88 -5.70 4.50
CA GLN A 35 17.97 -5.31 5.40
C GLN A 35 17.79 -5.87 6.83
N SER A 36 17.60 -7.18 6.96
CA SER A 36 17.51 -7.89 8.23
C SER A 36 16.35 -7.50 9.15
N CYS A 37 15.23 -7.03 8.59
CA CYS A 37 14.03 -6.72 9.36
C CYS A 37 13.31 -7.98 9.84
N LEU A 38 12.91 -8.02 11.11
CA LEU A 38 12.28 -9.18 11.75
C LEU A 38 10.78 -9.28 11.47
N ALA A 39 10.16 -10.40 11.83
CA ALA A 39 8.70 -10.51 11.78
C ALA A 39 8.07 -9.54 12.80
N THR A 40 7.08 -8.76 12.35
CA THR A 40 6.35 -7.82 13.20
C THR A 40 5.22 -8.48 13.97
N GLU A 41 4.68 -9.58 13.42
CA GLU A 41 3.63 -10.37 14.07
C GLU A 41 3.94 -11.85 13.92
N ILE A 42 3.91 -12.57 15.04
CA ILE A 42 4.23 -14.00 15.11
C ILE A 42 3.00 -14.75 15.59
N GLN A 43 2.40 -15.54 14.71
CA GLN A 43 1.31 -16.46 15.04
C GLN A 43 1.75 -17.90 14.78
N THR A 44 1.05 -18.87 15.41
CA THR A 44 1.39 -20.30 15.35
C THR A 44 1.55 -20.86 13.92
N TYR A 45 0.80 -20.33 12.96
CA TYR A 45 0.79 -20.82 11.58
C TYR A 45 1.17 -19.75 10.55
N VAL A 46 1.50 -18.54 10.98
CA VAL A 46 1.86 -17.46 10.08
C VAL A 46 2.75 -16.44 10.79
N TYR A 47 3.85 -16.09 10.13
CA TYR A 47 4.66 -14.94 10.49
C TYR A 47 4.38 -13.82 9.49
N ARG A 48 4.09 -12.61 9.98
CA ARG A 48 3.87 -11.43 9.15
C ARG A 48 5.00 -10.42 9.33
N PHE A 49 5.45 -9.90 8.20
CA PHE A 49 6.33 -8.74 8.11
C PHE A 49 5.48 -7.61 7.54
N VAL A 50 5.21 -6.60 8.37
CA VAL A 50 4.39 -5.43 8.01
C VAL A 50 5.29 -4.21 8.10
N TYR A 51 5.69 -3.69 6.95
CA TYR A 51 6.64 -2.58 6.86
C TYR A 51 6.20 -1.54 5.85
N LEU A 52 6.64 -0.30 6.07
CA LEU A 52 6.55 0.73 5.06
C LEU A 52 7.40 0.36 3.84
N VAL A 53 6.95 0.69 2.63
CA VAL A 53 7.71 0.44 1.40
C VAL A 53 9.05 1.18 1.35
N SER A 54 9.21 2.23 2.16
CA SER A 54 10.45 2.99 2.32
C SER A 54 11.42 2.40 3.36
N ALA A 55 11.00 1.37 4.09
CA ALA A 55 11.78 0.74 5.15
C ALA A 55 12.44 -0.57 4.68
N CYS A 56 13.32 -1.11 5.51
CA CYS A 56 13.89 -2.47 5.35
C CYS A 56 14.62 -2.73 4.03
N GLY A 57 15.03 -1.69 3.30
CA GLY A 57 15.64 -1.82 1.98
C GLY A 57 14.68 -2.35 0.91
N ILE A 58 13.36 -2.23 1.12
CA ILE A 58 12.36 -2.51 0.10
C ILE A 58 12.56 -1.54 -1.07
N ARG A 59 12.58 -2.07 -2.30
CA ARG A 59 12.84 -1.31 -3.51
C ARG A 59 11.53 -1.03 -4.22
N THR A 60 11.32 0.22 -4.62
CA THR A 60 10.15 0.65 -5.36
C THR A 60 10.57 1.22 -6.71
N GLN A 61 9.92 0.80 -7.78
CA GLN A 61 10.13 1.31 -9.13
C GLN A 61 8.79 1.77 -9.71
N VAL A 62 8.76 2.99 -10.23
CA VAL A 62 7.60 3.52 -10.98
C VAL A 62 7.61 2.90 -12.38
N ILE A 63 6.60 2.09 -12.70
CA ILE A 63 6.43 1.51 -14.06
C ILE A 63 5.65 2.47 -14.96
N SER A 64 4.65 3.15 -14.40
CA SER A 64 3.84 4.16 -15.10
C SER A 64 3.29 5.17 -14.09
N GLU A 65 2.61 6.20 -14.59
CA GLU A 65 2.12 7.38 -13.84
C GLU A 65 1.42 7.06 -12.50
N ASN A 66 0.89 5.85 -12.34
CA ASN A 66 0.22 5.41 -11.11
C ASN A 66 0.48 3.92 -10.78
N VAL A 67 1.54 3.31 -11.30
CA VAL A 67 1.83 1.87 -11.07
C VAL A 67 3.23 1.72 -10.48
N LEU A 68 3.31 1.08 -9.32
CA LEU A 68 4.55 0.79 -8.61
C LEU A 68 4.84 -0.71 -8.65
N LEU A 69 6.07 -1.04 -9.05
CA LEU A 69 6.69 -2.34 -8.78
C LEU A 69 7.43 -2.26 -7.45
N ILE A 70 7.05 -3.10 -6.50
CA ILE A 70 7.69 -3.22 -5.20
C ILE A 70 8.44 -4.55 -5.18
N GLN A 71 9.71 -4.51 -4.80
CA GLN A 71 10.61 -5.65 -4.77
C GLN A 71 11.32 -5.73 -3.42
N THR A 72 11.41 -6.93 -2.87
CA THR A 72 12.15 -7.20 -1.64
C THR A 72 12.69 -8.62 -1.64
N GLU A 73 13.52 -8.92 -0.65
CA GLU A 73 14.11 -10.24 -0.44
C GLU A 73 13.68 -10.76 0.93
N LEU A 74 13.45 -12.06 1.04
CA LEU A 74 13.22 -12.75 2.31
C LEU A 74 14.37 -13.75 2.50
N TYR A 75 15.05 -13.64 3.62
CA TYR A 75 16.18 -14.45 4.01
C TYR A 75 15.74 -15.46 5.05
N TYR A 76 16.17 -16.70 4.88
CA TYR A 76 16.07 -17.76 5.86
C TYR A 76 17.47 -18.20 6.27
N THR A 77 17.82 -18.05 7.54
CA THR A 77 19.11 -18.44 8.11
C THR A 77 18.87 -19.45 9.24
N PRO A 78 19.07 -20.76 8.99
CA PRO A 78 18.89 -21.79 10.00
C PRO A 78 19.80 -21.59 11.20
N ARG A 79 19.29 -21.77 12.42
CA ARG A 79 20.12 -21.77 13.64
C ARG A 79 21.10 -22.93 13.66
N ASP A 80 20.64 -24.06 13.14
CA ASP A 80 21.28 -25.35 13.36
C ASP A 80 22.59 -25.49 12.56
N GLY A 81 22.91 -24.57 11.63
CA GLY A 81 24.12 -24.58 10.80
C GLY A 81 24.23 -25.75 9.79
N HIS A 82 23.37 -26.77 9.91
CA HIS A 82 23.34 -27.96 9.05
C HIS A 82 22.62 -27.73 7.72
N SER A 83 21.91 -26.61 7.57
CA SER A 83 21.23 -26.21 6.34
C SER A 83 21.85 -24.94 5.81
N ASN A 84 21.89 -24.80 4.49
CA ASN A 84 22.38 -23.57 3.87
C ASN A 84 21.34 -22.46 4.03
N PRO A 85 21.77 -21.20 4.22
CA PRO A 85 20.86 -20.06 4.15
C PRO A 85 20.17 -20.00 2.79
N GLU A 86 18.89 -19.66 2.80
CA GLU A 86 18.05 -19.55 1.60
C GLU A 86 17.57 -18.10 1.42
N LYS A 87 17.37 -17.70 0.16
CA LYS A 87 16.85 -16.39 -0.19
C LYS A 87 15.70 -16.52 -1.19
N ALA A 88 14.57 -15.89 -0.88
CA ALA A 88 13.44 -15.77 -1.78
C ALA A 88 13.28 -14.31 -2.25
N PHE A 89 13.21 -14.11 -3.56
CA PHE A 89 12.87 -12.83 -4.15
C PHE A 89 11.36 -12.66 -4.20
N LEU A 90 10.87 -11.53 -3.70
CA LEU A 90 9.44 -11.22 -3.65
C LEU A 90 9.18 -9.95 -4.45
N THR A 91 8.17 -9.99 -5.31
CA THR A 91 7.73 -8.85 -6.10
C THR A 91 6.22 -8.71 -6.03
N CYS A 92 5.76 -7.46 -6.06
CA CYS A 92 4.34 -7.13 -6.06
C CYS A 92 4.13 -5.83 -6.86
N ILE A 93 3.00 -5.73 -7.54
CA ILE A 93 2.62 -4.55 -8.32
C ILE A 93 1.37 -3.96 -7.68
N THR A 94 1.38 -2.65 -7.49
CA THR A 94 0.24 -1.92 -6.95
C THR A 94 0.01 -0.65 -7.76
N SER A 95 -1.21 -0.11 -7.71
CA SER A 95 -1.56 1.11 -8.42
C SER A 95 -2.37 2.07 -7.54
N GLN A 96 -2.22 3.37 -7.81
CA GLN A 96 -2.97 4.42 -7.11
C GLN A 96 -4.43 4.51 -7.59
N LYS A 97 -4.77 3.91 -8.73
CA LYS A 97 -6.13 3.97 -9.30
C LYS A 97 -7.07 3.04 -8.54
N SER A 98 -7.94 3.62 -7.72
CA SER A 98 -9.12 2.92 -7.22
C SER A 98 -10.00 2.53 -8.41
N VAL A 99 -10.28 1.24 -8.58
CA VAL A 99 -11.23 0.73 -9.58
C VAL A 99 -12.65 1.27 -9.33
N TRP A 100 -12.93 1.72 -8.10
CA TRP A 100 -14.26 2.12 -7.63
C TRP A 100 -14.54 3.61 -7.71
N ILE A 101 -13.53 4.45 -7.94
CA ILE A 101 -13.68 5.90 -7.99
C ILE A 101 -13.43 6.34 -9.42
N THR A 102 -14.49 6.41 -10.21
CA THR A 102 -14.45 7.14 -11.48
C THR A 102 -14.25 8.61 -11.14
N PRO A 103 -13.21 9.28 -11.67
CA PRO A 103 -13.11 10.73 -11.52
C PRO A 103 -14.37 11.35 -12.13
N VAL A 104 -15.08 12.17 -11.35
CA VAL A 104 -16.18 12.98 -11.89
C VAL A 104 -15.57 13.90 -12.94
N SER A 105 -15.97 13.72 -14.19
CA SER A 105 -15.59 14.61 -15.28
C SER A 105 -16.05 16.02 -14.94
N THR A 106 -15.11 16.95 -14.79
CA THR A 106 -15.38 18.38 -14.60
C THR A 106 -15.82 19.08 -15.89
N GLU A 107 -16.19 18.33 -16.94
CA GLU A 107 -16.55 18.90 -18.25
C GLU A 107 -18.05 19.19 -18.42
N ASP A 108 -18.89 18.77 -17.48
CA ASP A 108 -20.24 19.31 -17.35
C ASP A 108 -20.25 20.24 -16.14
N ASP A 109 -19.66 21.43 -16.31
CA ASP A 109 -20.25 22.63 -15.73
C ASP A 109 -21.73 22.52 -16.03
N ILE A 110 -22.51 22.17 -15.01
CA ILE A 110 -23.96 22.13 -15.08
C ILE A 110 -24.32 23.56 -15.46
N LYS A 111 -24.52 23.82 -16.76
CA LYS A 111 -25.34 24.92 -17.24
C LYS A 111 -26.71 24.61 -16.69
N LEU A 112 -26.92 25.01 -15.43
CA LEU A 112 -28.20 25.19 -14.81
C LEU A 112 -28.93 26.09 -15.79
N LYS A 113 -29.74 25.46 -16.64
CA LYS A 113 -30.60 26.18 -17.56
C LYS A 113 -31.50 26.97 -16.64
N THR A 114 -31.22 28.26 -16.52
CA THR A 114 -31.94 29.18 -15.64
C THR A 114 -33.41 29.00 -15.97
N SER A 115 -34.12 28.32 -15.07
CA SER A 115 -35.55 28.14 -15.17
C SER A 115 -36.16 29.54 -15.18
N HIS A 116 -37.23 29.74 -15.95
CA HIS A 116 -37.99 31.00 -15.92
C HIS A 116 -38.42 31.39 -14.49
N PHE A 117 -38.46 30.43 -13.56
CA PHE A 117 -38.70 30.64 -12.13
C PHE A 117 -37.55 31.37 -11.39
N MET A 118 -36.33 31.34 -11.91
CA MET A 118 -35.15 31.95 -11.28
C MET A 118 -34.85 33.37 -11.79
N SER A 119 -35.69 33.91 -12.69
CA SER A 119 -35.51 35.27 -13.22
C SER A 119 -35.93 36.37 -12.23
N ASP A 120 -36.71 36.03 -11.21
CA ASP A 120 -37.37 37.02 -10.35
C ASP A 120 -36.55 37.38 -9.10
N PHE A 121 -35.44 36.69 -8.85
CA PHE A 121 -34.50 37.03 -7.78
C PHE A 121 -33.34 37.89 -8.32
N GLN A 122 -33.68 39.12 -8.68
CA GLN A 122 -32.66 40.16 -8.85
C GLN A 122 -32.33 40.72 -7.46
N THR A 123 -31.36 40.11 -6.78
CA THR A 123 -30.88 40.63 -5.50
C THR A 123 -30.11 41.94 -5.74
N THR A 124 -30.61 43.02 -5.15
CA THR A 124 -29.94 44.31 -5.13
C THR A 124 -28.67 44.23 -4.27
N PRO A 125 -27.62 45.00 -4.60
CA PRO A 125 -26.31 44.91 -3.95
C PRO A 125 -26.29 45.28 -2.46
N GLU A 126 -27.43 45.72 -1.91
CA GLU A 126 -27.61 46.05 -0.49
C GLU A 126 -27.67 44.82 0.41
N GLU A 127 -27.95 43.61 -0.11
CA GLU A 127 -27.94 42.36 0.67
C GLU A 127 -26.57 41.70 0.82
N LEU A 128 -25.53 42.20 0.13
CA LEU A 128 -24.20 41.60 0.17
C LEU A 128 -23.30 42.07 1.32
N GLY A 129 -23.76 42.98 2.19
CA GLY A 129 -23.05 43.31 3.43
C GLY A 129 -21.59 43.76 3.22
N LEU A 130 -21.24 44.31 2.06
CA LEU A 130 -19.90 44.82 1.76
C LEU A 130 -19.87 46.33 1.98
N LEU A 131 -20.04 46.73 3.23
CA LEU A 131 -19.66 48.06 3.71
C LEU A 131 -18.80 47.87 4.96
N HIS A 132 -17.49 48.00 4.83
CA HIS A 132 -16.85 49.27 5.21
C HIS A 132 -15.35 49.26 4.93
N SER A 133 -14.93 50.29 4.20
CA SER A 133 -13.59 50.85 4.24
C SER A 133 -13.34 51.56 5.56
N SER A 134 -12.17 51.31 6.15
CA SER A 134 -11.34 52.27 6.86
C SER A 134 -9.91 51.75 6.95
#